data_AF-A0A395YPJ3-F1
#
_entry.id   AF-A0A395YPJ3-F1
#
_cell.length_a   1.000
_cell.length_b   1.000
_cell.length_c   1.000
_cell.angle_alpha   90.00
_cell.angle_beta   90.00
_cell.angle_gamma   90.00
#
_symmetry.space_group_name_H-M   'P 1'
#
loop_
_entity.id
_entity.type
_entity.pdbx_description
1 polymer ?
#
loop_
_entity_poly.entity_id
_entity_poly.type
_entity_poly.pdbx_seq_one_letter_code
_entity_poly.pdbx_strand_id
1 'polypeptide(L)'
;MKKSNLAAGIIFAVAGIAFFIMAGFDTPFQSLLCGFGGAGLGPGIMMISKYIYWSQPKNKERYDEKLNEEAIEMHDERKEALRGKTARYMYAYTLVIVGISIMVFQILDKLITIEDSKIFIIYLGFLFFSELVLSSYIYKRLNKKY
;
A
#
# COMPACT_ATOMS: atom_id res chain seq x y z
N MET A 1 12.44 2.28 16.57
CA MET A 1 11.51 2.96 15.62
C MET A 1 11.16 4.37 16.11
N LYS A 2 11.04 5.36 15.22
CA LYS A 2 10.66 6.75 15.59
C LYS A 2 9.19 6.81 16.04
N LYS A 3 8.89 7.57 17.10
CA LYS A 3 7.51 7.81 17.59
C LYS A 3 6.58 8.40 16.52
N SER A 4 7.13 9.15 15.57
CA SER A 4 6.39 9.66 14.40
C SER A 4 5.71 8.57 13.57
N ASN A 5 6.30 7.37 13.48
CA ASN A 5 5.69 6.25 12.76
C ASN A 5 4.43 5.72 13.45
N LEU A 6 4.34 5.81 14.77
CA LEU A 6 3.12 5.46 15.51
C LEU A 6 2.03 6.51 15.26
N ALA A 7 2.38 7.80 15.36
CA ALA A 7 1.45 8.90 15.13
C ALA A 7 0.84 8.86 13.73
N ALA A 8 1.68 8.66 12.70
CA ALA A 8 1.20 8.51 11.33
C ALA A 8 0.30 7.28 11.17
N GLY A 9 0.63 6.13 11.79
CA GLY A 9 -0.23 4.94 11.75
C GLY A 9 -1.62 5.18 12.37
N ILE A 10 -1.68 5.90 13.50
CA ILE A 10 -2.94 6.28 14.15
C ILE A 10 -3.75 7.23 13.27
N ILE A 11 -3.11 8.23 12.66
CA ILE A 11 -3.78 9.17 11.73
C ILE A 11 -4.39 8.41 10.55
N PHE A 12 -3.64 7.49 9.93
CA PHE A 12 -4.16 6.67 8.83
C PHE A 12 -5.33 5.78 9.27
N ALA A 13 -5.25 5.18 10.45
CA ALA A 13 -6.33 4.35 10.97
C ALA A 13 -7.60 5.17 11.25
N VAL A 14 -7.48 6.33 11.91
CA VAL A 14 -8.61 7.22 12.21
C VAL A 14 -9.24 7.75 10.91
N ALA A 15 -8.42 8.15 9.94
CA ALA A 15 -8.91 8.58 8.64
C ALA A 15 -9.69 7.45 7.94
N GLY A 16 -9.19 6.22 7.96
CA GLY A 16 -9.89 5.06 7.41
C GLY A 16 -11.24 4.80 8.08
N ILE A 17 -11.31 4.90 9.41
CA ILE A 17 -12.57 4.76 10.17
C ILE A 17 -13.56 5.87 9.80
N ALA A 18 -13.10 7.11 9.68
CA ALA A 18 -13.95 8.24 9.28
C ALA A 18 -14.56 8.02 7.89
N PHE A 19 -13.78 7.49 6.92
CA PHE A 19 -14.30 7.14 5.60
C PHE A 19 -15.32 6.00 5.63
N PHE A 20 -15.15 4.99 6.50
CA PHE A 20 -16.16 3.95 6.68
C PHE A 20 -17.46 4.47 7.30
N ILE A 21 -17.37 5.38 8.27
CA ILE A 21 -18.54 6.05 8.85
C ILE A 21 -19.27 6.86 7.77
N MET A 22 -18.54 7.61 6.96
CA MET A 22 -19.11 8.36 5.84
C MET A 22 -19.75 7.45 4.78
N ALA A 23 -19.17 6.27 4.52
CA ALA A 23 -19.75 5.27 3.62
C ALA A 23 -21.06 4.65 4.13
N GLY A 24 -21.36 4.77 5.43
CA GLY A 24 -22.62 4.33 6.03
C GLY A 24 -23.81 5.24 5.74
N PHE A 25 -23.56 6.48 5.30
CA PHE A 25 -24.59 7.36 4.78
C PHE A 25 -24.80 7.04 3.30
N ASP A 26 -26.06 6.85 2.87
CA ASP A 26 -26.48 6.53 1.49
C ASP A 26 -26.03 7.60 0.49
N THR A 27 -24.74 7.58 0.17
CA THR A 27 -24.06 8.56 -0.67
C THR A 27 -23.75 7.90 -2.01
N PRO A 28 -23.84 8.63 -3.13
CA PRO A 28 -23.56 8.08 -4.46
C PRO A 28 -22.11 7.62 -4.62
N PHE A 29 -21.21 8.02 -3.71
CA PHE A 29 -19.78 7.70 -3.69
C PHE A 29 -19.43 6.64 -2.62
N GLN A 30 -20.41 5.89 -2.12
CA GLN A 30 -20.21 4.85 -1.10
C GLN A 30 -19.07 3.86 -1.46
N SER A 31 -18.98 3.44 -2.73
CA SER A 31 -17.91 2.54 -3.19
C SER A 31 -16.51 3.16 -3.09
N LEU A 32 -16.37 4.44 -3.41
CA LEU A 32 -15.12 5.21 -3.26
C LEU A 32 -14.74 5.37 -1.79
N LEU A 33 -15.71 5.74 -0.94
CA LEU A 33 -15.50 5.91 0.50
C LEU A 33 -15.08 4.60 1.17
N CYS A 34 -15.68 3.48 0.79
CA CYS A 34 -15.26 2.16 1.24
C CYS A 34 -13.82 1.83 0.80
N GLY A 35 -13.47 2.17 -0.45
CA GLY A 35 -12.10 2.04 -0.97
C GLY A 35 -11.07 2.84 -0.18
N PHE A 36 -11.35 4.12 0.10
CA PHE A 36 -10.48 4.96 0.93
C PHE A 36 -10.42 4.49 2.39
N GLY A 37 -11.54 4.01 2.92
CA GLY A 37 -11.61 3.40 4.25
C GLY A 37 -10.64 2.22 4.36
N GLY A 38 -10.69 1.30 3.41
CA GLY A 38 -9.79 0.15 3.35
C GLY A 38 -8.32 0.56 3.16
N ALA A 39 -8.05 1.52 2.27
CA ALA A 39 -6.72 2.04 2.00
C ALA A 39 -6.12 2.81 3.19
N GLY A 40 -6.93 3.39 4.09
CA GLY A 40 -6.47 4.04 5.31
C GLY A 40 -6.28 3.05 6.47
N LEU A 41 -7.28 2.20 6.72
CA LEU A 41 -7.26 1.27 7.84
C LEU A 41 -6.19 0.19 7.72
N GLY A 42 -6.06 -0.43 6.55
CA GLY A 42 -5.10 -1.52 6.32
C GLY A 42 -3.66 -1.14 6.67
N PRO A 43 -3.06 -0.13 6.01
CA PRO A 43 -1.70 0.31 6.33
C PRO A 43 -1.60 0.95 7.71
N GLY A 44 -2.65 1.65 8.20
CA GLY A 44 -2.68 2.20 9.56
C GLY A 44 -2.46 1.13 10.63
N ILE A 45 -3.24 0.04 10.58
CA ILE A 45 -3.11 -1.10 11.50
C ILE A 45 -1.75 -1.78 11.35
N MET A 46 -1.29 -2.01 10.12
CA MET A 46 0.02 -2.62 9.87
C MET A 46 1.16 -1.80 10.47
N MET A 47 1.09 -0.48 10.34
CA MET A 47 2.13 0.44 10.80
C MET A 47 2.18 0.53 12.33
N ILE A 48 1.02 0.53 12.99
CA ILE A 48 0.90 0.43 14.45
C ILE A 48 1.45 -0.93 14.94
N SER A 49 1.04 -2.03 14.30
CA SER A 49 1.48 -3.38 14.68
C SER A 49 2.99 -3.54 14.56
N LYS A 50 3.56 -3.05 13.46
CA LYS A 50 5.00 -3.02 13.21
C LYS A 50 5.72 -2.16 14.26
N TYR A 51 5.18 -1.00 14.61
CA TYR A 51 5.76 -0.15 15.64
C TYR A 51 5.80 -0.86 16.99
N ILE A 52 4.71 -1.50 17.42
CA ILE A 52 4.65 -2.24 18.69
C ILE A 52 5.69 -3.37 18.68
N TYR A 53 5.73 -4.18 17.63
CA TYR A 53 6.65 -5.31 17.51
C TYR A 53 8.13 -4.91 17.62
N TRP A 54 8.54 -3.85 16.92
CA TRP A 54 9.94 -3.39 16.88
C TRP A 54 10.31 -2.43 18.02
N SER A 55 9.35 -1.93 18.78
CA SER A 55 9.62 -1.09 19.96
C SER A 55 9.76 -1.90 21.25
N GLN A 56 9.45 -3.20 21.21
CA GLN A 56 9.67 -4.08 22.36
C GLN A 56 11.17 -4.26 22.63
N PRO A 57 11.61 -4.23 23.89
CA PRO A 57 13.03 -4.31 24.26
C PRO A 57 13.68 -5.61 23.76
N LYS A 58 12.92 -6.72 23.73
CA LYS A 58 13.36 -8.02 23.21
C LYS A 58 13.75 -8.01 21.73
N ASN A 59 13.15 -7.13 20.92
CA ASN A 59 13.40 -7.04 19.48
C ASN A 59 14.29 -5.86 19.09
N LYS A 60 14.71 -5.05 20.06
CA LYS A 60 15.46 -3.83 19.81
C LYS A 60 16.87 -4.13 19.29
N GLU A 61 17.59 -5.05 19.92
CA GLU A 61 18.90 -5.50 19.45
C GLU A 61 18.82 -6.07 18.03
N ARG A 62 17.83 -6.93 17.77
CA ARG A 62 17.59 -7.51 16.44
C ARG A 62 17.23 -6.47 15.38
N TYR A 63 16.59 -5.37 15.77
CA TYR A 63 16.29 -4.25 14.87
C TYR A 63 17.55 -3.46 14.52
N ASP A 64 18.41 -3.23 15.51
CA ASP A 64 19.66 -2.47 15.34
C ASP A 64 20.69 -3.29 14.55
N GLU A 65 20.78 -4.61 14.78
CA GLU A 65 21.58 -5.53 13.98
C GLU A 65 21.14 -5.51 12.51
N LYS A 66 19.83 -5.62 12.25
CA LYS A 66 19.27 -5.53 10.90
C LYS A 66 19.59 -4.20 10.21
N LEU A 67 19.54 -3.08 10.93
CA LEU A 67 19.88 -1.77 10.37
C LEU A 67 21.36 -1.67 10.00
N ASN A 68 22.24 -2.28 10.79
CA ASN A 68 23.67 -2.33 10.50
C ASN A 68 23.97 -3.21 9.28
N GLU A 69 23.36 -4.40 9.20
CA GLU A 69 23.48 -5.27 8.03
C GLU A 69 23.01 -4.56 6.75
N GLU A 70 21.83 -3.92 6.77
CA GLU A 70 21.33 -3.16 5.63
C GLU A 70 22.26 -2.00 5.22
N ALA A 71 22.98 -1.39 6.17
CA ALA A 71 23.92 -0.33 5.90
C ALA A 71 25.20 -0.85 5.23
N ILE A 72 25.72 -2.00 5.69
CA ILE A 72 26.89 -2.67 5.12
C ILE A 72 26.58 -3.17 3.70
N GLU A 73 25.46 -3.88 3.53
CA GLU A 73 25.00 -4.40 2.23
C GLU A 73 24.81 -3.26 1.22
N MET A 74 24.27 -2.11 1.66
CA MET A 74 24.12 -0.94 0.78
C MET A 74 25.46 -0.32 0.38
N HIS A 75 26.51 -0.52 1.17
CA HIS A 75 27.85 -0.03 0.86
C HIS A 75 28.56 -0.96 -0.13
N ASP A 76 28.46 -2.28 0.08
CA ASP A 76 29.17 -3.29 -0.71
C ASP A 76 28.44 -3.64 -2.02
N GLU A 77 27.11 -3.78 -1.98
CA GLU A 77 26.26 -4.16 -3.12
C GLU A 77 25.38 -3.00 -3.63
N ARG A 78 25.88 -1.77 -3.48
CA ARG A 78 25.12 -0.52 -3.70
C ARG A 78 24.25 -0.52 -4.96
N LYS A 79 24.79 -0.98 -6.10
CA LYS A 79 24.06 -0.97 -7.39
C LYS A 79 22.88 -1.95 -7.41
N GLU A 80 23.05 -3.14 -6.85
CA GLU A 80 21.98 -4.14 -6.78
C GLU A 80 20.90 -3.73 -5.76
N ALA A 81 21.32 -3.24 -4.59
CA ALA A 81 20.42 -2.68 -3.59
C ALA A 81 19.61 -1.50 -4.14
N LEU A 82 20.23 -0.59 -4.90
CA LEU A 82 19.54 0.50 -5.58
C LEU A 82 18.55 -0.02 -6.62
N ARG A 83 18.91 -1.00 -7.44
CA ARG A 83 17.99 -1.62 -8.42
C ARG A 83 16.76 -2.22 -7.73
N GLY A 84 16.96 -2.92 -6.61
CA GLY A 84 15.86 -3.46 -5.81
C GLY A 84 14.97 -2.39 -5.18
N LYS A 85 15.53 -1.26 -4.74
CA LYS A 85 14.75 -0.10 -4.27
C LYS A 85 13.96 0.55 -5.42
N THR A 86 14.59 0.76 -6.57
CA THR A 86 13.94 1.33 -7.77
C THR A 86 12.77 0.47 -8.22
N ALA A 87 12.91 -0.86 -8.25
CA ALA A 87 11.82 -1.77 -8.60
C ALA A 87 10.63 -1.62 -7.64
N ARG A 88 10.88 -1.49 -6.33
CA ARG A 88 9.81 -1.25 -5.32
C ARG A 88 9.12 0.11 -5.52
N TYR A 89 9.87 1.16 -5.83
CA TYR A 89 9.30 2.48 -6.10
C TYR A 89 8.48 2.51 -7.40
N MET A 90 8.97 1.89 -8.47
CA MET A 90 8.24 1.75 -9.73
C MET A 90 6.95 0.97 -9.54
N TYR A 91 7.00 -0.13 -8.79
CA TYR A 91 5.82 -0.91 -8.45
C TYR A 91 4.77 -0.11 -7.68
N ALA A 92 5.19 0.60 -6.63
CA ALA A 92 4.30 1.46 -5.86
C ALA A 92 3.71 2.58 -6.73
N TYR A 93 4.53 3.18 -7.59
CA TYR A 93 4.09 4.22 -8.53
C TYR A 93 3.02 3.70 -9.51
N THR A 94 3.19 2.50 -10.08
CA THR A 94 2.19 1.87 -10.95
C THR A 94 0.87 1.63 -10.22
N LEU A 95 0.91 1.09 -8.99
CA LEU A 95 -0.31 0.89 -8.18
C LEU A 95 -1.03 2.21 -7.91
N VAL A 96 -0.29 3.29 -7.62
CA VAL A 96 -0.86 4.62 -7.39
C VAL A 96 -1.52 5.15 -8.67
N ILE A 97 -0.87 5.05 -9.84
CA ILE A 97 -1.47 5.48 -11.12
C ILE A 97 -2.76 4.72 -11.42
N VAL A 98 -2.74 3.40 -11.27
CA VAL A 98 -3.93 2.57 -11.54
C VAL A 98 -5.04 2.90 -10.55
N GLY A 99 -4.72 3.09 -9.27
CA GLY A 99 -5.67 3.53 -8.26
C GLY A 99 -6.31 4.89 -8.56
N ILE A 100 -5.50 5.89 -8.96
CA ILE A 100 -6.00 7.21 -9.37
C ILE A 100 -6.87 7.08 -10.62
N SER A 101 -6.48 6.25 -11.59
CA SER A 101 -7.28 6.01 -12.79
C SER A 101 -8.66 5.43 -12.46
N ILE A 102 -8.73 4.43 -11.56
CA ILE A 102 -10.00 3.87 -11.08
C ILE A 102 -10.86 4.97 -10.44
N MET A 103 -10.26 5.82 -9.60
CA MET A 103 -10.97 6.93 -8.96
C MET A 103 -11.56 7.91 -9.98
N VAL A 104 -10.77 8.32 -10.98
CA VAL A 104 -11.22 9.23 -12.04
C VAL A 104 -12.40 8.63 -12.81
N PHE A 105 -12.31 7.35 -13.22
CA PHE A 105 -13.40 6.69 -13.93
C PHE A 105 -14.65 6.53 -13.06
N GLN A 106 -14.53 6.26 -11.76
CA GLN A 106 -15.68 6.20 -10.85
C GLN A 106 -16.36 7.56 -10.68
N ILE A 107 -15.60 8.66 -10.64
CA ILE A 107 -16.16 10.02 -10.60
C ILE A 107 -16.84 10.36 -11.94
N LEU A 108 -16.19 10.07 -13.06
CA LEU A 108 -16.73 10.34 -14.40
C LEU A 108 -18.02 9.54 -14.69
N ASP A 109 -18.08 8.27 -14.27
CA ASP A 109 -19.29 7.44 -14.34
C ASP A 109 -20.47 8.11 -13.64
N LYS A 110 -20.23 8.67 -12.44
CA LYS A 110 -21.27 9.34 -11.65
C LYS A 110 -21.67 10.72 -12.17
N LEU A 111 -20.74 11.46 -12.80
CA LEU A 111 -20.96 12.85 -13.20
C LEU A 111 -21.48 13.00 -14.63
N ILE A 112 -20.99 12.18 -15.57
CA ILE A 112 -21.22 12.33 -17.02
C ILE A 112 -22.04 11.14 -17.59
N THR A 113 -22.24 10.06 -16.82
CA THR A 113 -22.96 8.84 -17.24
C THR A 113 -22.43 8.31 -18.58
N ILE A 114 -21.11 8.09 -18.63
CA ILE A 114 -20.45 7.51 -19.81
C ILE A 114 -20.94 6.06 -19.97
N GLU A 115 -21.54 5.72 -21.11
CA GLU A 115 -21.84 4.32 -21.46
C GLU A 115 -20.53 3.51 -21.46
N ASP A 116 -20.55 2.30 -20.90
CA ASP A 116 -19.41 1.37 -20.76
C ASP A 116 -18.28 1.72 -19.77
N SER A 117 -18.41 2.78 -18.98
CA SER A 117 -17.46 3.12 -17.89
C SER A 117 -17.13 1.94 -16.95
N LYS A 118 -18.12 1.08 -16.68
CA LYS A 118 -18.00 -0.08 -15.80
C LYS A 118 -16.98 -1.10 -16.31
N ILE A 119 -16.89 -1.29 -17.63
CA ILE A 119 -15.95 -2.24 -18.24
C ILE A 119 -14.52 -1.76 -17.97
N PHE A 120 -14.27 -0.46 -18.12
CA PHE A 120 -12.97 0.14 -17.81
C PHE A 120 -12.62 0.01 -16.33
N ILE A 121 -13.56 0.26 -15.42
CA ILE A 121 -13.35 0.12 -13.98
C ILE A 121 -13.00 -1.34 -13.61
N ILE A 122 -13.73 -2.32 -14.17
CA ILE A 122 -13.47 -3.74 -13.94
C ILE A 122 -12.09 -4.13 -14.50
N TYR A 123 -11.74 -3.69 -15.70
CA TYR A 123 -10.45 -3.95 -16.32
C TYR A 123 -9.29 -3.37 -15.50
N LEU A 124 -9.40 -2.11 -15.07
CA LEU A 124 -8.40 -1.47 -14.22
C LEU A 124 -8.29 -2.15 -12.85
N GLY A 125 -9.41 -2.57 -12.27
CA GLY A 125 -9.43 -3.37 -11.04
C GLY A 125 -8.70 -4.70 -11.23
N PHE A 126 -8.94 -5.40 -12.34
CA PHE A 126 -8.22 -6.63 -12.67
C PHE A 126 -6.72 -6.40 -12.83
N LEU A 127 -6.30 -5.32 -13.51
CA LEU A 127 -4.89 -4.93 -13.62
C LEU A 127 -4.28 -4.68 -12.24
N PHE A 128 -4.96 -3.92 -11.37
CA PHE A 128 -4.50 -3.66 -10.01
C PHE A 128 -4.27 -4.95 -9.21
N PHE A 129 -5.24 -5.87 -9.22
CA PHE A 129 -5.11 -7.15 -8.51
C PHE A 129 -4.05 -8.07 -9.12
N SER A 130 -3.94 -8.13 -10.44
CA SER A 130 -2.93 -8.95 -11.12
C SER A 130 -1.52 -8.49 -10.79
N GLU A 131 -1.26 -7.18 -10.70
CA GLU A 131 0.02 -6.61 -10.24
C GLU A 131 0.37 -7.05 -8.81
N LEU A 132 -0.61 -7.13 -7.89
CA LEU A 132 -0.41 -7.63 -6.52
C LEU A 132 -0.03 -9.12 -6.48
N VAL A 133 -0.79 -9.94 -7.22
CA VAL A 133 -0.62 -11.40 -7.22
C VAL A 133 0.64 -11.81 -7.96
N LEU A 134 0.87 -11.29 -9.16
CA LEU A 134 2.02 -11.61 -9.99
C LEU A 134 3.33 -11.20 -9.31
N SER A 135 3.38 -10.00 -8.73
CA SER A 135 4.58 -9.55 -8.00
C SER A 135 4.92 -10.47 -6.84
N SER A 136 3.90 -10.86 -6.05
CA SER A 136 4.07 -11.80 -4.94
C SER A 136 4.50 -13.20 -5.41
N TYR A 137 3.93 -13.67 -6.52
CA TYR A 137 4.25 -14.97 -7.10
C TYR A 137 5.67 -15.02 -7.66
N ILE A 138 6.06 -14.01 -8.44
CA ILE A 138 7.41 -13.88 -9.02
C ILE A 138 8.46 -13.82 -7.91
N TYR A 139 8.21 -13.03 -6.86
CA TYR A 139 9.10 -12.94 -5.71
C TYR A 139 9.29 -14.31 -5.03
N LYS A 140 8.20 -15.03 -4.73
CA LYS A 140 8.27 -16.38 -4.13
C LYS A 140 9.01 -17.37 -5.01
N ARG A 141 8.82 -17.30 -6.33
CA ARG A 141 9.49 -18.20 -7.28
C ARG A 141 10.99 -17.91 -7.35
N LEU A 142 11.39 -16.65 -7.35
CA LEU A 142 12.80 -16.25 -7.32
C LEU A 142 13.46 -16.64 -6.00
N ASN A 143 12.82 -16.40 -4.87
CA ASN A 143 13.32 -16.76 -3.53
C ASN A 143 13.40 -18.27 -3.26
N LYS A 144 12.78 -19.10 -4.10
CA LYS A 144 12.94 -20.56 -4.03
C LYS A 144 14.08 -21.06 -4.92
N LYS A 145 14.47 -20.26 -5.92
CA LYS A 145 15.48 -20.61 -6.92
C LYS A 145 16.88 -20.16 -6.48
N TYR A 146 16.95 -19.04 -5.77
CA TYR A 146 18.14 -18.45 -5.15
C TYR A 146 17.97 -18.51 -3.64
#